data_AF-A0A9E5LSH7-F1
#
_entry.id   AF-A0A9E5LSH7-F1
#
_cell.length_a   1.000
_cell.length_b   1.000
_cell.length_c   1.000
_cell.angle_alpha   90.00
_cell.angle_beta   90.00
_cell.angle_gamma   90.00
#
_symmetry.space_group_name_H-M   'P 1'
#
loop_
_entity.id
_entity.type
_entity.pdbx_description
1 polymer ?
#
loop_
_entity_poly.entity_id
_entity_poly.type
_entity_poly.pdbx_seq_one_letter_code
_entity_poly.pdbx_strand_id
1 'polypeptide(L)'
;KKTQVWMNHTDVVTKLPKGFQGVASSEDYKYTIIQNPSKKIFGIQFHPEVIHTTNGNILFKNFLFNICKLRKNWNSKNQINYLIKNIKSEVGDENILCALSGGVDSSVLAALLYKAIGKKLHCFFINTGLLRKNEALEVINVFRKNYKVKLNYVDASSIFLNALKNVRDPETKRKIIGKTFIRIFERESKKFKKIKYLAQGTLYPDVIESQSHHGGPSSVIKSHHNVGGLPKKMKFKLIEPFRELFKDEVRKIGLSLKLSDEIIFRHPFPGPGLAIRIPGKIDKIKVKILQEADSVFITELKKRNLYKKIWQAFTVLLPIKTVGVMGDSKTYEFVCSLRAVTSQDGMTADFYNFKNKDLAEISNKIINNVKGINRVVYDITSKPPATIEWE
;
A
#
# COMPACT_ATOMS: atom_id res chain seq x y z
N LYS A 1 31.35 -6.71 -24.82
CA LYS A 1 29.91 -6.39 -24.99
C LYS A 1 29.63 -5.05 -24.31
N LYS A 2 28.87 -4.15 -24.94
CA LYS A 2 28.42 -2.90 -24.32
C LYS A 2 27.09 -3.13 -23.59
N THR A 3 26.85 -2.43 -22.49
CA THR A 3 25.59 -2.47 -21.74
C THR A 3 25.30 -1.09 -21.16
N GLN A 4 24.02 -0.74 -21.07
CA GLN A 4 23.59 0.49 -20.39
C GLN A 4 23.52 0.23 -18.88
N VAL A 5 23.99 1.21 -18.10
CA VAL A 5 24.01 1.19 -16.64
C VAL A 5 23.63 2.57 -16.09
N TRP A 6 23.08 2.61 -14.89
CA TRP A 6 22.87 3.84 -14.13
C TRP A 6 24.12 4.19 -13.31
N MET A 7 24.99 5.00 -13.89
CA MET A 7 26.32 5.27 -13.37
C MET A 7 26.31 6.24 -12.18
N ASN A 8 27.17 6.00 -11.19
CA ASN A 8 27.47 6.98 -10.15
C ASN A 8 28.74 7.76 -10.54
N HIS A 9 28.62 9.09 -10.58
CA HIS A 9 29.64 10.02 -11.04
C HIS A 9 30.37 10.77 -9.92
N THR A 10 30.11 10.44 -8.63
CA THR A 10 30.73 11.17 -7.51
C THR A 10 32.21 10.81 -7.32
N ASP A 11 32.50 9.77 -6.53
CA ASP A 11 33.86 9.32 -6.26
C ASP A 11 34.20 8.14 -7.15
N VAL A 12 35.38 8.16 -7.79
CA VAL A 12 35.79 7.14 -8.75
C VAL A 12 37.13 6.52 -8.40
N VAL A 13 37.26 5.22 -8.65
CA VAL A 13 38.52 4.49 -8.46
C VAL A 13 39.50 4.90 -9.57
N THR A 14 40.60 5.56 -9.20
CA THR A 14 41.68 5.94 -10.13
C THR A 14 42.88 4.99 -10.07
N LYS A 15 43.08 4.29 -8.95
CA LYS A 15 44.14 3.30 -8.74
C LYS A 15 43.56 2.03 -8.11
N LEU A 16 43.86 0.88 -8.70
CA LEU A 16 43.39 -0.41 -8.19
C LEU A 16 44.11 -0.80 -6.89
N PRO A 17 43.39 -1.27 -5.86
CA PRO A 17 44.01 -1.87 -4.68
C PRO A 17 44.79 -3.14 -5.03
N LYS A 18 45.77 -3.52 -4.18
CA LYS A 18 46.58 -4.74 -4.41
C LYS A 18 45.70 -5.98 -4.54
N GLY A 19 45.92 -6.76 -5.61
CA GLY A 19 45.18 -7.98 -5.90
C GLY A 19 43.80 -7.76 -6.53
N PHE A 20 43.42 -6.51 -6.85
CA PHE A 20 42.26 -6.22 -7.69
C PHE A 20 42.66 -6.07 -9.15
N GLN A 21 41.74 -6.44 -10.03
CA GLN A 21 41.83 -6.23 -11.47
C GLN A 21 40.58 -5.50 -11.97
N GLY A 22 40.75 -4.65 -12.98
CA GLY A 22 39.65 -4.04 -13.72
C GLY A 22 38.98 -5.06 -14.64
N VAL A 23 37.65 -5.07 -14.66
CA VAL A 23 36.82 -6.01 -15.44
C VAL A 23 36.01 -5.29 -16.50
N ALA A 24 35.63 -4.04 -16.24
CA ALA A 24 34.90 -3.19 -17.18
C ALA A 24 35.34 -1.73 -17.05
N SER A 25 35.11 -0.99 -18.12
CA SER A 25 35.35 0.45 -18.24
C SER A 25 34.19 1.12 -18.98
N SER A 26 34.12 2.44 -18.90
CA SER A 26 33.34 3.31 -19.79
C SER A 26 34.30 4.22 -20.56
N GLU A 27 33.75 5.14 -21.36
CA GLU A 27 34.55 6.18 -22.04
C GLU A 27 35.24 7.10 -21.02
N ASP A 28 34.51 7.50 -19.96
CA ASP A 28 35.02 8.42 -18.94
C ASP A 28 35.80 7.73 -17.80
N TYR A 29 35.56 6.44 -17.55
CA TYR A 29 36.07 5.77 -16.34
C TYR A 29 36.73 4.42 -16.66
N LYS A 30 38.01 4.31 -16.28
CA LYS A 30 38.82 3.12 -16.53
C LYS A 30 38.41 1.88 -15.71
N TYR A 31 37.85 2.08 -14.52
CA TYR A 31 37.50 0.99 -13.59
C TYR A 31 36.05 1.10 -13.14
N THR A 32 35.11 0.64 -13.97
CA THR A 32 33.67 0.64 -13.63
C THR A 32 33.22 -0.64 -12.93
N ILE A 33 33.97 -1.73 -13.14
CA ILE A 33 33.86 -2.97 -12.37
C ILE A 33 35.27 -3.42 -11.99
N ILE A 34 35.49 -3.72 -10.71
CA ILE A 34 36.72 -4.28 -10.19
C ILE A 34 36.44 -5.59 -9.47
N GLN A 35 37.40 -6.49 -9.47
CA GLN A 35 37.29 -7.73 -8.72
C GLN A 35 38.63 -8.15 -8.11
N ASN A 36 38.56 -8.82 -6.97
CA ASN A 36 39.63 -9.61 -6.39
C ASN A 36 39.21 -11.09 -6.43
N PRO A 37 39.73 -11.87 -7.40
CA PRO A 37 39.30 -13.26 -7.61
C PRO A 37 39.60 -14.18 -6.40
N SER A 38 40.75 -14.00 -5.74
CA SER A 38 41.14 -14.85 -4.62
C SER A 38 40.27 -14.61 -3.38
N LYS A 39 39.91 -13.35 -3.12
CA LYS A 39 39.04 -12.97 -1.99
C LYS A 39 37.56 -12.98 -2.32
N LYS A 40 37.18 -13.17 -3.58
CA LYS A 40 35.79 -13.07 -4.10
C LYS A 40 35.13 -11.73 -3.73
N ILE A 41 35.91 -10.64 -3.80
CA ILE A 41 35.40 -9.28 -3.57
C ILE A 41 35.16 -8.62 -4.92
N PHE A 42 34.02 -7.96 -5.07
CA PHE A 42 33.62 -7.30 -6.30
C PHE A 42 33.18 -5.86 -5.96
N GLY A 43 33.58 -4.91 -6.80
CA GLY A 43 33.16 -3.52 -6.70
C GLY A 43 32.59 -3.06 -8.04
N ILE A 44 31.52 -2.28 -8.00
CA ILE A 44 30.85 -1.73 -9.17
C ILE A 44 30.57 -0.24 -8.91
N GLN A 45 30.75 0.58 -9.94
CA GLN A 45 30.61 2.04 -9.89
C GLN A 45 29.20 2.53 -10.26
N PHE A 46 28.28 1.61 -10.56
CA PHE A 46 26.91 1.89 -10.98
C PHE A 46 25.92 1.11 -10.13
N HIS A 47 24.64 1.47 -10.23
CA HIS A 47 23.54 0.86 -9.48
C HIS A 47 22.91 -0.32 -10.26
N PRO A 48 23.21 -1.59 -9.95
CA PRO A 48 22.60 -2.74 -10.61
C PRO A 48 21.14 -2.98 -10.20
N GLU A 49 20.66 -2.35 -9.14
CA GLU A 49 19.32 -2.54 -8.57
C GLU A 49 18.23 -1.73 -9.29
N VAL A 50 18.61 -0.71 -10.06
CA VAL A 50 17.65 0.16 -10.74
C VAL A 50 17.33 -0.34 -12.16
N ILE A 51 16.09 -0.10 -12.60
CA ILE A 51 15.59 -0.56 -13.91
C ILE A 51 16.37 0.01 -15.11
N HIS A 52 17.01 1.18 -14.92
CA HIS A 52 17.82 1.83 -15.94
C HIS A 52 19.10 1.04 -16.28
N THR A 53 19.51 0.09 -15.42
CA THR A 53 20.61 -0.82 -15.68
C THR A 53 20.09 -2.12 -16.32
N THR A 54 20.17 -2.22 -17.66
CA THR A 54 19.53 -3.28 -18.47
C THR A 54 19.82 -4.71 -17.99
N ASN A 55 21.04 -4.96 -17.49
CA ASN A 55 21.50 -6.29 -17.07
C ASN A 55 21.76 -6.40 -15.56
N GLY A 56 21.23 -5.49 -14.75
CA GLY A 56 21.47 -5.45 -13.31
C GLY A 56 21.05 -6.75 -12.59
N ASN A 57 19.88 -7.30 -12.95
CA ASN A 57 19.40 -8.58 -12.44
C ASN A 57 20.33 -9.76 -12.74
N ILE A 58 21.08 -9.73 -13.85
CA ILE A 58 22.05 -10.77 -14.19
C ILE A 58 23.25 -10.71 -13.25
N LEU A 59 23.71 -9.49 -12.90
CA LEU A 59 24.79 -9.30 -11.93
C LEU A 59 24.42 -9.88 -10.57
N PHE A 60 23.23 -9.54 -10.05
CA PHE A 60 22.75 -10.14 -8.80
C PHE A 60 22.59 -11.65 -8.88
N LYS A 61 22.03 -12.19 -9.98
CA LYS A 61 21.91 -13.64 -10.16
C LYS A 61 23.27 -14.33 -10.11
N ASN A 62 24.29 -13.77 -10.78
CA ASN A 62 25.64 -14.31 -10.78
C ASN A 62 26.26 -14.23 -9.39
N PHE A 63 26.13 -13.09 -8.71
CA PHE A 63 26.66 -12.90 -7.36
C PHE A 63 26.03 -13.89 -6.36
N LEU A 64 24.71 -13.93 -6.28
CA LEU A 64 23.99 -14.75 -5.31
C LEU A 64 24.16 -16.26 -5.55
N PHE A 65 24.02 -16.71 -6.80
CA PHE A 65 23.93 -18.16 -7.09
C PHE A 65 25.23 -18.75 -7.62
N ASN A 66 26.03 -18.01 -8.38
CA ASN A 66 27.27 -18.54 -8.96
C ASN A 66 28.46 -18.29 -8.04
N ILE A 67 28.52 -17.15 -7.36
CA ILE A 67 29.64 -16.76 -6.49
C ILE A 67 29.37 -17.18 -5.03
N CYS A 68 28.29 -16.69 -4.43
CA CYS A 68 27.91 -17.01 -3.04
C CYS A 68 27.32 -18.42 -2.88
N LYS A 69 26.99 -19.10 -3.99
CA LYS A 69 26.43 -20.47 -4.01
C LYS A 69 25.15 -20.62 -3.16
N LEU A 70 24.34 -19.57 -3.07
CA LEU A 70 23.07 -19.63 -2.34
C LEU A 70 22.11 -20.61 -3.01
N ARG A 71 21.26 -21.27 -2.22
CA ARG A 71 20.19 -22.11 -2.75
C ARG A 71 18.97 -21.25 -3.08
N LYS A 72 18.27 -21.56 -4.17
CA LYS A 72 17.01 -20.90 -4.58
C LYS A 72 15.81 -21.42 -3.78
N ASN A 73 15.89 -21.39 -2.46
CA ASN A 73 14.86 -21.92 -1.57
C ASN A 73 13.85 -20.85 -1.09
N TRP A 74 14.08 -19.58 -1.40
CA TRP A 74 13.17 -18.47 -1.10
C TRP A 74 12.04 -18.40 -2.14
N ASN A 75 10.95 -19.13 -1.90
CA ASN A 75 9.74 -19.12 -2.71
C ASN A 75 8.48 -19.14 -1.84
N SER A 76 7.33 -18.76 -2.40
CA SER A 76 6.09 -18.57 -1.63
C SER A 76 5.59 -19.83 -0.91
N LYS A 77 5.83 -21.02 -1.46
CA LYS A 77 5.44 -22.28 -0.80
C LYS A 77 6.27 -22.50 0.47
N ASN A 78 7.58 -22.33 0.38
CA ASN A 78 8.49 -22.46 1.51
C ASN A 78 8.24 -21.36 2.55
N GLN A 79 8.01 -20.12 2.11
CA GLN A 79 7.64 -19.00 2.98
C GLN A 79 6.37 -19.31 3.77
N ILE A 80 5.29 -19.75 3.12
CA ILE A 80 4.03 -20.09 3.81
C ILE A 80 4.26 -21.17 4.88
N ASN A 81 5.00 -22.22 4.55
CA ASN A 81 5.27 -23.30 5.51
C ASN A 81 6.10 -22.80 6.71
N TYR A 82 7.12 -21.98 6.45
CA TYR A 82 7.95 -21.36 7.48
C TYR A 82 7.11 -20.46 8.40
N LEU A 83 6.31 -19.55 7.83
CA LEU A 83 5.45 -18.65 8.58
C LEU A 83 4.42 -19.40 9.43
N ILE A 84 3.77 -20.43 8.87
CA ILE A 84 2.81 -21.25 9.62
C ILE A 84 3.50 -21.95 10.79
N LYS A 85 4.69 -22.50 10.59
CA LYS A 85 5.47 -23.15 11.66
C LYS A 85 5.80 -22.16 12.77
N ASN A 86 6.28 -20.97 12.42
CA ASN A 86 6.61 -19.93 13.40
C ASN A 86 5.37 -19.46 14.17
N ILE A 87 4.26 -19.18 13.48
CA ILE A 87 2.99 -18.79 14.11
C ILE A 87 2.54 -19.85 15.13
N LYS A 88 2.55 -21.13 14.73
CA LYS A 88 2.17 -22.24 15.63
C LYS A 88 3.10 -22.36 16.84
N SER A 89 4.41 -22.21 16.62
CA SER A 89 5.40 -22.29 17.70
C SER A 89 5.28 -21.14 18.70
N GLU A 90 4.98 -19.93 18.24
CA GLU A 90 4.90 -18.74 19.07
C GLU A 90 3.58 -18.65 19.85
N VAL A 91 2.46 -19.07 19.22
CA VAL A 91 1.11 -18.88 19.75
C VAL A 91 0.61 -20.13 20.50
N GLY A 92 1.08 -21.32 20.13
CA GLY A 92 0.64 -22.58 20.74
C GLY A 92 -0.88 -22.77 20.59
N ASP A 93 -1.57 -22.94 21.72
CA ASP A 93 -3.02 -23.19 21.75
C ASP A 93 -3.88 -21.91 21.80
N GLU A 94 -3.26 -20.73 21.90
CA GLU A 94 -3.91 -19.46 22.21
C GLU A 94 -4.73 -18.88 21.03
N ASN A 95 -5.69 -18.01 21.35
CA ASN A 95 -6.47 -17.29 20.35
C ASN A 95 -5.74 -16.03 19.86
N ILE A 96 -5.94 -15.68 18.58
CA ILE A 96 -5.40 -14.48 17.96
C ILE A 96 -6.53 -13.57 17.49
N LEU A 97 -6.45 -12.28 17.83
CA LEU A 97 -7.26 -11.23 17.23
C LEU A 97 -6.53 -10.63 16.03
N CYS A 98 -7.18 -10.55 14.88
CA CYS A 98 -6.67 -9.92 13.67
C CYS A 98 -7.59 -8.77 13.27
N ALA A 99 -7.06 -7.55 13.21
CA ALA A 99 -7.77 -6.41 12.68
C ALA A 99 -7.70 -6.41 11.15
N LEU A 100 -8.85 -6.50 10.49
CA LEU A 100 -8.97 -6.34 9.05
C LEU A 100 -9.07 -4.85 8.73
N SER A 101 -8.33 -4.38 7.73
CA SER A 101 -8.50 -3.04 7.16
C SER A 101 -9.24 -3.07 5.82
N GLY A 102 -9.39 -4.25 5.22
CA GLY A 102 -9.86 -4.42 3.82
C GLY A 102 -8.74 -4.26 2.78
N GLY A 103 -7.53 -3.91 3.22
CA GLY A 103 -6.33 -3.90 2.39
C GLY A 103 -5.74 -5.30 2.17
N VAL A 104 -4.85 -5.40 1.18
CA VAL A 104 -4.18 -6.64 0.78
C VAL A 104 -3.49 -7.31 1.97
N ASP A 105 -2.65 -6.60 2.72
CA ASP A 105 -1.81 -7.18 3.77
C ASP A 105 -2.66 -7.79 4.89
N SER A 106 -3.65 -7.04 5.39
CA SER A 106 -4.56 -7.53 6.43
C SER A 106 -5.34 -8.77 5.97
N SER A 107 -5.65 -8.86 4.68
CA SER A 107 -6.42 -9.96 4.11
C SER A 107 -5.56 -11.21 3.91
N VAL A 108 -4.32 -11.04 3.41
CA VAL A 108 -3.33 -12.12 3.30
C VAL A 108 -2.93 -12.63 4.69
N LEU A 109 -2.77 -11.74 5.66
CA LEU A 109 -2.51 -12.10 7.05
C LEU A 109 -3.62 -12.96 7.62
N ALA A 110 -4.88 -12.53 7.50
CA ALA A 110 -6.01 -13.29 8.00
C ALA A 110 -6.13 -14.67 7.33
N ALA A 111 -5.88 -14.77 6.02
CA ALA A 111 -5.86 -16.05 5.32
C ALA A 111 -4.71 -16.97 5.81
N LEU A 112 -3.51 -16.40 6.03
CA LEU A 112 -2.37 -17.14 6.55
C LEU A 112 -2.62 -17.65 7.97
N LEU A 113 -3.12 -16.78 8.86
CA LEU A 113 -3.46 -17.13 10.23
C LEU A 113 -4.57 -18.19 10.27
N TYR A 114 -5.59 -18.08 9.41
CA TYR A 114 -6.63 -19.11 9.34
C TYR A 114 -6.05 -20.47 8.93
N LYS A 115 -5.13 -20.50 7.96
CA LYS A 115 -4.43 -21.72 7.57
C LYS A 115 -3.55 -22.27 8.70
N ALA A 116 -3.00 -21.41 9.55
CA ALA A 116 -2.16 -21.81 10.68
C ALA A 116 -2.97 -22.35 11.88
N ILE A 117 -4.00 -21.63 12.32
CA ILE A 117 -4.69 -21.86 13.61
C ILE A 117 -6.20 -22.07 13.50
N GLY A 118 -6.78 -22.02 12.30
CA GLY A 118 -8.18 -22.31 12.04
C GLY A 118 -9.15 -21.44 12.85
N LYS A 119 -10.04 -22.09 13.62
CA LYS A 119 -11.14 -21.45 14.37
C LYS A 119 -10.69 -20.57 15.55
N LYS A 120 -9.40 -20.61 15.92
CA LYS A 120 -8.80 -19.75 16.96
C LYS A 120 -8.49 -18.35 16.46
N LEU A 121 -8.63 -18.11 15.16
CA LEU A 121 -8.58 -16.79 14.58
C LEU A 121 -9.90 -16.06 14.81
N HIS A 122 -9.82 -14.91 15.46
CA HIS A 122 -10.89 -13.94 15.58
C HIS A 122 -10.56 -12.74 14.69
N CYS A 123 -11.42 -12.44 13.73
CA CYS A 123 -11.27 -11.26 12.90
C CYS A 123 -12.20 -10.15 13.39
N PHE A 124 -11.74 -8.93 13.24
CA PHE A 124 -12.49 -7.74 13.60
C PHE A 124 -12.32 -6.68 12.51
N PHE A 125 -13.42 -6.05 12.11
CA PHE A 125 -13.46 -5.06 11.03
C PHE A 125 -14.32 -3.86 11.42
N ILE A 126 -13.72 -2.68 11.45
CA ILE A 126 -14.41 -1.40 11.74
C ILE A 126 -14.73 -0.72 10.41
N ASN A 127 -16.01 -0.51 10.14
CA ASN A 127 -16.42 0.44 9.12
C ASN A 127 -16.36 1.85 9.69
N THR A 128 -15.40 2.64 9.20
CA THR A 128 -15.20 4.03 9.60
C THR A 128 -16.19 4.99 8.93
N GLY A 129 -17.00 4.53 7.98
CA GLY A 129 -17.80 5.37 7.11
C GLY A 129 -17.00 6.10 6.03
N LEU A 130 -15.69 5.91 5.98
CA LEU A 130 -14.76 6.56 5.04
C LEU A 130 -14.13 5.55 4.06
N LEU A 131 -14.75 4.39 3.89
CA LEU A 131 -14.34 3.34 2.96
C LEU A 131 -14.88 3.60 1.55
N ARG A 132 -14.42 2.86 0.55
CA ARG A 132 -15.01 2.91 -0.80
C ARG A 132 -16.44 2.37 -0.79
N LYS A 133 -17.18 2.68 -1.86
CA LYS A 133 -18.55 2.16 -2.06
C LYS A 133 -18.54 0.64 -1.93
N ASN A 134 -19.45 0.09 -1.12
CA ASN A 134 -19.64 -1.34 -0.86
C ASN A 134 -18.43 -2.11 -0.28
N GLU A 135 -17.31 -1.46 0.01
CA GLU A 135 -16.09 -2.14 0.45
C GLU A 135 -16.31 -2.94 1.74
N ALA A 136 -17.10 -2.41 2.68
CA ALA A 136 -17.42 -3.12 3.91
C ALA A 136 -18.17 -4.44 3.63
N LEU A 137 -19.13 -4.42 2.71
CA LEU A 137 -19.91 -5.59 2.33
C LEU A 137 -19.04 -6.62 1.60
N GLU A 138 -18.16 -6.16 0.72
CA GLU A 138 -17.21 -7.02 0.01
C GLU A 138 -16.29 -7.75 0.99
N VAL A 139 -15.70 -7.03 1.96
CA VAL A 139 -14.85 -7.64 3.00
C VAL A 139 -15.65 -8.67 3.81
N ILE A 140 -16.87 -8.32 4.26
CA ILE A 140 -17.73 -9.25 5.00
C ILE A 140 -18.03 -10.51 4.17
N ASN A 141 -18.39 -10.34 2.90
CA ASN A 141 -18.74 -11.44 2.01
C ASN A 141 -17.55 -12.37 1.76
N VAL A 142 -16.39 -11.81 1.43
CA VAL A 142 -15.14 -12.57 1.24
C VAL A 142 -14.84 -13.38 2.50
N PHE A 143 -14.84 -12.73 3.66
CA PHE A 143 -14.41 -13.38 4.88
C PHE A 143 -15.42 -14.38 5.44
N ARG A 144 -16.72 -14.12 5.34
CA ARG A 144 -17.76 -15.06 5.82
C ARG A 144 -17.99 -16.23 4.86
N LYS A 145 -17.92 -16.02 3.54
CA LYS A 145 -18.14 -17.08 2.55
C LYS A 145 -16.92 -18.00 2.43
N ASN A 146 -15.71 -17.42 2.36
CA ASN A 146 -14.50 -18.19 2.07
C ASN A 146 -13.84 -18.74 3.32
N TYR A 147 -14.10 -18.14 4.48
CA TYR A 147 -13.49 -18.54 5.74
C TYR A 147 -14.56 -18.74 6.80
N LYS A 148 -14.57 -19.90 7.47
CA LYS A 148 -15.43 -20.15 8.65
C LYS A 148 -14.88 -19.42 9.88
N VAL A 149 -14.52 -18.15 9.73
CA VAL A 149 -13.87 -17.30 10.74
C VAL A 149 -14.91 -16.45 11.45
N LYS A 150 -14.72 -16.26 12.75
CA LYS A 150 -15.52 -15.34 13.55
C LYS A 150 -15.16 -13.90 13.17
N LEU A 151 -15.87 -13.33 12.20
CA LEU A 151 -15.74 -11.91 11.82
C LEU A 151 -16.72 -11.04 12.61
N ASN A 152 -16.16 -10.19 13.45
CA ASN A 152 -16.90 -9.17 14.20
C ASN A 152 -16.87 -7.87 13.40
N TYR A 153 -18.03 -7.51 12.86
CA TYR A 153 -18.23 -6.27 12.13
C TYR A 153 -18.75 -5.18 13.06
N VAL A 154 -18.13 -4.01 13.03
CA VAL A 154 -18.57 -2.83 13.79
C VAL A 154 -18.76 -1.66 12.85
N ASP A 155 -20.01 -1.22 12.71
CA ASP A 155 -20.31 0.03 12.04
C ASP A 155 -20.09 1.20 13.00
N ALA A 156 -19.04 1.97 12.73
CA ALA A 156 -18.67 3.16 13.48
C ALA A 156 -18.81 4.44 12.64
N SER A 157 -19.45 4.37 11.47
CA SER A 157 -19.52 5.46 10.51
C SER A 157 -19.99 6.78 11.12
N SER A 158 -21.05 6.75 11.92
CA SER A 158 -21.57 7.92 12.63
C SER A 158 -20.58 8.52 13.63
N ILE A 159 -19.82 7.68 14.34
CA ILE A 159 -18.83 8.11 15.34
C ILE A 159 -17.69 8.88 14.65
N PHE A 160 -17.16 8.35 13.54
CA PHE A 160 -16.09 9.00 12.79
C PHE A 160 -16.55 10.30 12.13
N LEU A 161 -17.72 10.30 11.47
CA LEU A 161 -18.25 11.51 10.83
C LEU A 161 -18.53 12.61 11.86
N ASN A 162 -19.04 12.27 13.04
CA ASN A 162 -19.23 13.23 14.12
C ASN A 162 -17.90 13.75 14.68
N ALA A 163 -16.90 12.89 14.84
CA ALA A 163 -15.57 13.30 15.30
C ALA A 163 -14.85 14.23 14.30
N LEU A 164 -15.17 14.13 13.01
CA LEU A 164 -14.61 14.96 11.94
C LEU A 164 -15.44 16.23 11.66
N LYS A 165 -16.54 16.45 12.39
CA LYS A 165 -17.40 17.61 12.19
C LYS A 165 -16.59 18.90 12.35
N ASN A 166 -16.65 19.77 11.34
CA ASN A 166 -15.93 21.05 11.26
C ASN A 166 -14.40 20.98 11.21
N VAL A 167 -13.80 19.80 11.09
CA VAL A 167 -12.34 19.67 10.92
C VAL A 167 -11.97 19.96 9.46
N ARG A 168 -10.93 20.77 9.25
CA ARG A 168 -10.42 21.15 7.92
C ARG A 168 -8.99 20.66 7.70
N ASP A 169 -8.13 20.88 8.69
CA ASP A 169 -6.71 20.57 8.62
C ASP A 169 -6.46 19.06 8.43
N PRO A 170 -5.70 18.64 7.40
CA PRO A 170 -5.52 17.24 7.07
C PRO A 170 -4.78 16.44 8.15
N GLU A 171 -3.78 17.04 8.81
CA GLU A 171 -3.06 16.40 9.91
C GLU A 171 -3.97 16.17 11.12
N THR A 172 -4.82 17.13 11.43
CA THR A 172 -5.84 17.00 12.47
C THR A 172 -6.86 15.91 12.11
N LYS A 173 -7.29 15.82 10.83
CA LYS A 173 -8.16 14.71 10.36
C LYS A 173 -7.48 13.35 10.60
N ARG A 174 -6.22 13.20 10.21
CA ARG A 174 -5.42 11.97 10.40
C ARG A 174 -5.36 11.58 11.89
N LYS A 175 -5.00 12.52 12.76
CA LYS A 175 -4.93 12.30 14.22
C LYS A 175 -6.27 11.90 14.82
N ILE A 176 -7.36 12.57 14.44
CA ILE A 176 -8.71 12.27 14.94
C ILE A 176 -9.15 10.88 14.50
N ILE A 177 -8.93 10.51 13.24
CA ILE A 177 -9.30 9.18 12.72
C ILE A 177 -8.50 8.11 13.44
N GLY A 178 -7.18 8.27 13.57
CA GLY A 178 -6.32 7.34 14.29
C GLY A 178 -6.76 7.14 15.75
N LYS A 179 -6.95 8.24 16.50
CA LYS A 179 -7.41 8.19 17.89
C LYS A 179 -8.79 7.54 18.04
N THR A 180 -9.73 7.89 17.15
CA THR A 180 -11.09 7.33 17.16
C THR A 180 -11.07 5.84 16.87
N PHE A 181 -10.27 5.40 15.89
CA PHE A 181 -10.09 3.99 15.58
C PHE A 181 -9.55 3.22 16.78
N ILE A 182 -8.49 3.72 17.41
CA ILE A 182 -7.90 3.09 18.60
C ILE A 182 -8.93 2.96 19.72
N ARG A 183 -9.69 4.03 20.02
CA ARG A 183 -10.71 4.02 21.08
C ARG A 183 -11.79 2.96 20.83
N ILE A 184 -12.24 2.86 19.58
CA ILE A 184 -13.24 1.86 19.20
C ILE A 184 -12.64 0.46 19.26
N PHE A 185 -11.43 0.28 18.72
CA PHE A 185 -10.72 -0.98 18.80
C PHE A 185 -10.56 -1.46 20.24
N GLU A 186 -10.12 -0.61 21.18
CA GLU A 186 -10.02 -0.95 22.60
C GLU A 186 -11.38 -1.31 23.24
N ARG A 187 -12.44 -0.57 22.89
CA ARG A 187 -13.79 -0.85 23.38
C ARG A 187 -14.27 -2.23 22.93
N GLU A 188 -14.03 -2.55 21.67
CA GLU A 188 -14.49 -3.80 21.06
C GLU A 188 -13.58 -4.97 21.43
N SER A 189 -12.27 -4.76 21.55
CA SER A 189 -11.29 -5.79 21.92
C SER A 189 -11.54 -6.32 23.34
N LYS A 190 -12.05 -5.48 24.27
CA LYS A 190 -12.44 -5.89 25.63
C LYS A 190 -13.55 -6.94 25.65
N LYS A 191 -14.37 -7.05 24.60
CA LYS A 191 -15.42 -8.06 24.49
C LYS A 191 -14.85 -9.46 24.26
N PHE A 192 -13.62 -9.55 23.74
CA PHE A 192 -12.94 -10.81 23.52
C PHE A 192 -12.20 -11.24 24.79
N LYS A 193 -12.88 -12.01 25.64
CA LYS A 193 -12.24 -12.67 26.78
C LYS A 193 -11.28 -13.75 26.28
N LYS A 194 -10.11 -13.88 26.89
CA LYS A 194 -9.10 -14.94 26.61
C LYS A 194 -8.43 -14.87 25.23
N ILE A 195 -8.21 -13.67 24.70
CA ILE A 195 -7.28 -13.46 23.57
C ILE A 195 -5.99 -12.86 24.10
N LYS A 196 -4.86 -13.48 23.76
CA LYS A 196 -3.52 -13.08 24.18
C LYS A 196 -2.73 -12.39 23.09
N TYR A 197 -3.01 -12.70 21.82
CA TYR A 197 -2.25 -12.17 20.69
C TYR A 197 -3.08 -11.22 19.82
N LEU A 198 -2.43 -10.17 19.34
CA LEU A 198 -2.93 -9.27 18.30
C LEU A 198 -2.01 -9.37 17.08
N ALA A 199 -2.58 -9.76 15.94
CA ALA A 199 -1.84 -9.88 14.69
C ALA A 199 -1.86 -8.57 13.90
N GLN A 200 -0.70 -8.22 13.33
CA GLN A 200 -0.55 -7.07 12.43
C GLN A 200 0.18 -7.46 11.14
N GLY A 201 -0.20 -6.79 10.06
CA GLY A 201 0.34 -7.02 8.72
C GLY A 201 1.56 -6.15 8.41
N THR A 202 2.35 -5.80 9.43
CA THR A 202 3.54 -4.95 9.32
C THR A 202 4.53 -5.57 8.33
N LEU A 203 4.98 -4.77 7.38
CA LEU A 203 5.90 -5.20 6.32
C LEU A 203 7.33 -4.77 6.61
N TYR A 204 8.30 -5.37 5.92
CA TYR A 204 9.72 -5.03 6.09
C TYR A 204 10.05 -3.55 5.83
N PRO A 205 9.48 -2.87 4.80
CA PRO A 205 9.67 -1.43 4.66
C PRO A 205 9.22 -0.61 5.88
N ASP A 206 8.14 -1.03 6.56
CA ASP A 206 7.65 -0.33 7.77
C ASP A 206 8.65 -0.44 8.93
N VAL A 207 9.39 -1.54 8.99
CA VAL A 207 10.43 -1.80 10.01
C VAL A 207 11.67 -0.97 9.74
N ILE A 208 12.11 -0.92 8.47
CA ILE A 208 13.27 -0.11 8.06
C ILE A 208 13.00 1.37 8.35
N GLU A 209 11.82 1.87 7.99
CA GLU A 209 11.42 3.27 8.23
C GLU A 209 11.34 3.63 9.72
N SER A 210 11.04 2.66 10.60
CA SER A 210 10.92 2.91 12.05
C SER A 210 12.24 2.77 12.81
N GLN A 211 13.27 2.15 12.22
CA GLN A 211 14.59 1.93 12.86
C GLN A 211 15.67 2.93 12.44
N SER A 212 15.38 3.93 11.59
CA SER A 212 16.39 4.89 11.12
C SER A 212 17.02 5.66 12.29
N HIS A 213 18.22 5.22 12.69
CA HIS A 213 19.04 5.71 13.81
C HIS A 213 19.93 6.90 13.44
N HIS A 214 19.74 7.48 12.25
CA HIS A 214 20.59 8.55 11.71
C HIS A 214 19.75 9.82 11.64
N GLY A 215 20.00 10.77 12.54
CA GLY A 215 19.25 12.00 12.79
C GLY A 215 19.23 13.04 11.66
N GLY A 216 18.91 12.62 10.44
CA GLY A 216 18.34 13.51 9.43
C GLY A 216 16.83 13.69 9.68
N PRO A 217 16.18 14.72 9.12
CA PRO A 217 14.76 14.96 9.31
C PRO A 217 13.97 13.91 8.51
N SER A 218 13.98 12.66 8.94
CA SER A 218 12.90 11.73 8.65
C SER A 218 11.72 12.21 9.47
N SER A 219 11.07 13.27 8.95
CA SER A 219 9.69 13.58 9.29
C SER A 219 8.96 12.26 9.41
N VAL A 220 8.25 12.11 10.52
CA VAL A 220 7.65 10.87 11.04
C VAL A 220 6.54 10.38 10.09
N ILE A 221 6.92 10.01 8.85
CA ILE A 221 6.07 9.95 7.65
C ILE A 221 5.10 8.77 7.70
N LYS A 222 5.28 7.79 8.57
CA LYS A 222 4.31 6.69 8.77
C LYS A 222 4.05 6.32 10.22
N SER A 223 3.89 7.32 11.10
CA SER A 223 3.55 7.11 12.52
C SER A 223 2.25 6.30 12.78
N HIS A 224 1.39 6.08 11.79
CA HIS A 224 0.01 5.64 12.07
C HIS A 224 -0.52 4.43 11.28
N HIS A 225 0.31 3.72 10.49
CA HIS A 225 -0.25 2.62 9.67
C HIS A 225 0.00 1.20 10.14
N ASN A 226 1.08 0.89 10.86
CA ASN A 226 1.23 -0.48 11.39
C ASN A 226 1.89 -0.57 12.77
N VAL A 227 2.76 0.36 13.19
CA VAL A 227 3.61 0.14 14.39
C VAL A 227 3.38 1.14 15.54
N GLY A 228 2.90 2.36 15.28
CA GLY A 228 2.93 3.45 16.28
C GLY A 228 1.62 3.77 17.02
N GLY A 229 0.49 3.15 16.65
CA GLY A 229 -0.84 3.57 17.12
C GLY A 229 -1.39 2.81 18.33
N LEU A 230 -0.80 1.68 18.72
CA LEU A 230 -1.39 0.87 19.78
C LEU A 230 -1.06 1.47 21.15
N PRO A 231 -2.05 1.71 22.03
CA PRO A 231 -1.81 2.31 23.34
C PRO A 231 -0.86 1.45 24.15
N LYS A 232 0.09 2.11 24.84
CA LYS A 232 1.14 1.49 25.68
C LYS A 232 0.61 0.51 26.74
N LYS A 233 -0.70 0.54 27.05
CA LYS A 233 -1.38 -0.29 28.05
C LYS A 233 -2.20 -1.44 27.44
N MET A 234 -1.94 -1.87 26.21
CA MET A 234 -2.62 -3.06 25.66
C MET A 234 -2.10 -4.35 26.29
N LYS A 235 -3.03 -5.26 26.62
CA LYS A 235 -2.74 -6.58 27.21
C LYS A 235 -2.34 -7.65 26.17
N PHE A 236 -2.24 -7.29 24.89
CA PHE A 236 -1.94 -8.23 23.81
C PHE A 236 -0.44 -8.32 23.54
N LYS A 237 0.04 -9.52 23.24
CA LYS A 237 1.32 -9.75 22.58
C LYS A 237 1.16 -9.56 21.08
N LEU A 238 2.07 -8.85 20.43
CA LEU A 238 2.02 -8.64 18.99
C LEU A 238 2.58 -9.84 18.25
N ILE A 239 1.95 -10.23 17.15
CA ILE A 239 2.48 -11.17 16.17
C ILE A 239 2.48 -10.52 14.79
N GLU A 240 3.65 -10.46 14.15
CA GLU A 240 3.86 -9.74 12.89
C GLU A 240 4.53 -10.65 11.85
N PRO A 241 3.79 -11.61 11.25
CA PRO A 241 4.38 -12.62 10.38
C PRO A 241 5.04 -12.06 9.11
N PHE A 242 4.70 -10.83 8.70
CA PHE A 242 5.20 -10.21 7.46
C PHE A 242 6.34 -9.23 7.69
N ARG A 243 6.85 -9.14 8.92
CA ARG A 243 7.89 -8.18 9.32
C ARG A 243 9.16 -8.24 8.46
N GLU A 244 9.43 -9.38 7.82
CA GLU A 244 10.60 -9.61 6.95
C GLU A 244 10.25 -9.71 5.45
N LEU A 245 9.03 -9.33 5.06
CA LEU A 245 8.54 -9.46 3.69
C LEU A 245 8.26 -8.12 3.03
N PHE A 246 8.50 -8.07 1.71
CA PHE A 246 8.06 -6.98 0.85
C PHE A 246 6.63 -7.18 0.35
N LYS A 247 6.04 -6.09 -0.15
CA LYS A 247 4.64 -6.05 -0.61
C LYS A 247 4.34 -7.03 -1.75
N ASP A 248 5.27 -7.18 -2.69
CA ASP A 248 5.13 -8.09 -3.82
C ASP A 248 5.16 -9.56 -3.35
N GLU A 249 5.97 -9.88 -2.34
CA GLU A 249 6.01 -11.21 -1.71
C GLU A 249 4.70 -11.53 -1.00
N VAL A 250 4.15 -10.58 -0.24
CA VAL A 250 2.83 -10.74 0.40
C VAL A 250 1.75 -10.99 -0.64
N ARG A 251 1.79 -10.31 -1.80
CA ARG A 251 0.88 -10.61 -2.93
C ARG A 251 1.06 -12.03 -3.46
N LYS A 252 2.29 -12.49 -3.68
CA LYS A 252 2.59 -13.88 -4.14
C LYS A 252 2.12 -14.93 -3.12
N ILE A 253 2.30 -14.66 -1.83
CA ILE A 253 1.76 -15.50 -0.74
C ILE A 253 0.25 -15.54 -0.81
N GLY A 254 -0.41 -14.39 -0.98
CA GLY A 254 -1.86 -14.30 -1.12
C GLY A 254 -2.41 -15.14 -2.28
N LEU A 255 -1.78 -15.08 -3.45
CA LEU A 255 -2.12 -15.92 -4.61
C LEU A 255 -1.93 -17.42 -4.29
N SER A 256 -0.83 -17.77 -3.62
CA SER A 256 -0.55 -19.15 -3.19
C SER A 256 -1.54 -19.66 -2.13
N LEU A 257 -2.17 -18.76 -1.37
CA LEU A 257 -3.26 -19.04 -0.44
C LEU A 257 -4.64 -19.05 -1.11
N LYS A 258 -4.70 -18.92 -2.44
CA LYS A 258 -5.93 -18.91 -3.26
C LYS A 258 -6.89 -17.75 -2.92
N LEU A 259 -6.36 -16.61 -2.47
CA LEU A 259 -7.15 -15.37 -2.42
C LEU A 259 -7.49 -14.91 -3.83
N SER A 260 -8.65 -14.28 -4.00
CA SER A 260 -9.07 -13.78 -5.32
C SER A 260 -8.15 -12.67 -5.82
N ASP A 261 -7.96 -12.63 -7.14
CA ASP A 261 -7.24 -11.56 -7.83
C ASP A 261 -7.73 -10.17 -7.44
N GLU A 262 -9.04 -10.02 -7.23
CA GLU A 262 -9.66 -8.74 -6.87
C GLU A 262 -9.18 -8.20 -5.52
N ILE A 263 -8.82 -9.08 -4.58
CA ILE A 263 -8.27 -8.70 -3.28
C ILE A 263 -6.78 -8.40 -3.44
N ILE A 264 -6.04 -9.28 -4.13
CA ILE A 264 -4.57 -9.20 -4.23
C ILE A 264 -4.10 -7.98 -5.02
N PHE A 265 -4.77 -7.70 -6.14
CA PHE A 265 -4.43 -6.59 -7.04
C PHE A 265 -5.18 -5.30 -6.70
N ARG A 266 -5.92 -5.27 -5.58
CA ARG A 266 -6.56 -4.05 -5.09
C ARG A 266 -5.50 -2.96 -4.88
N HIS A 267 -5.78 -1.78 -5.41
CA HIS A 267 -4.94 -0.60 -5.19
C HIS A 267 -4.84 -0.27 -3.70
N PRO A 268 -3.69 0.27 -3.24
CA PRO A 268 -3.55 0.77 -1.88
C PRO A 268 -4.66 1.75 -1.54
N PHE A 269 -5.16 1.65 -0.31
CA PHE A 269 -6.17 2.55 0.24
C PHE A 269 -5.64 3.12 1.56
N PRO A 270 -5.61 4.45 1.72
CA PRO A 270 -5.06 5.08 2.91
C PRO A 270 -5.91 4.74 4.13
N GLY A 271 -5.31 4.62 5.33
CA GLY A 271 -6.11 4.30 6.53
C GLY A 271 -7.09 5.41 6.96
N PRO A 272 -6.81 6.72 6.77
CA PRO A 272 -7.84 7.76 6.84
C PRO A 272 -8.97 7.61 5.81
N GLY A 273 -8.78 6.75 4.80
CA GLY A 273 -9.72 6.49 3.74
C GLY A 273 -10.05 7.74 2.93
N LEU A 274 -11.33 7.91 2.63
CA LEU A 274 -11.83 9.04 1.84
C LEU A 274 -11.63 10.41 2.52
N ALA A 275 -11.26 10.47 3.81
CA ALA A 275 -11.09 11.74 4.50
C ALA A 275 -9.95 12.62 3.95
N ILE A 276 -8.91 12.00 3.38
CA ILE A 276 -7.79 12.72 2.73
C ILE A 276 -8.00 12.89 1.21
N ARG A 277 -9.18 12.50 0.72
CA ARG A 277 -9.62 12.68 -0.66
C ARG A 277 -10.78 13.66 -0.77
N ILE A 278 -11.11 14.32 0.33
CA ILE A 278 -12.10 15.40 0.42
C ILE A 278 -11.40 16.56 1.11
N PRO A 279 -10.73 17.46 0.36
CA PRO A 279 -10.02 18.57 0.96
C PRO A 279 -10.93 19.47 1.80
N GLY A 280 -10.46 19.82 3.00
CA GLY A 280 -11.23 20.60 3.96
C GLY A 280 -12.31 19.81 4.70
N LYS A 281 -13.51 20.40 4.87
CA LYS A 281 -14.59 19.86 5.71
C LYS A 281 -15.26 18.63 5.09
N ILE A 282 -15.40 17.57 5.89
CA ILE A 282 -16.05 16.31 5.51
C ILE A 282 -17.47 16.25 6.09
N ASP A 283 -18.39 15.71 5.30
CA ASP A 283 -19.73 15.35 5.72
C ASP A 283 -20.21 14.09 4.98
N LYS A 284 -21.35 13.53 5.42
CA LYS A 284 -21.92 12.31 4.85
C LYS A 284 -22.28 12.44 3.36
N ILE A 285 -22.68 13.65 2.92
CA ILE A 285 -23.10 13.91 1.54
C ILE A 285 -21.88 13.86 0.63
N LYS A 286 -20.81 14.58 0.98
CA LYS A 286 -19.54 14.58 0.24
C LYS A 286 -18.92 13.19 0.15
N VAL A 287 -18.93 12.44 1.26
CA VAL A 287 -18.45 11.06 1.27
C VAL A 287 -19.23 10.20 0.27
N LYS A 288 -20.57 10.32 0.25
CA LYS A 288 -21.41 9.57 -0.70
C LYS A 288 -21.13 9.98 -2.15
N ILE A 289 -21.03 11.27 -2.44
CA ILE A 289 -20.70 11.77 -3.79
C ILE A 289 -19.36 11.19 -4.25
N LEU A 290 -18.34 11.25 -3.38
CA LEU A 290 -17.02 10.73 -3.72
C LEU A 290 -17.03 9.20 -3.90
N GLN A 291 -17.76 8.46 -3.07
CA GLN A 291 -17.91 7.00 -3.21
C GLN A 291 -18.50 6.61 -4.57
N GLU A 292 -19.51 7.36 -5.04
CA GLU A 292 -20.12 7.13 -6.35
C GLU A 292 -19.15 7.45 -7.50
N ALA A 293 -18.48 8.60 -7.44
CA ALA A 293 -17.48 8.99 -8.45
C ALA A 293 -16.31 8.01 -8.54
N ASP A 294 -15.76 7.61 -7.39
CA ASP A 294 -14.68 6.63 -7.31
C ASP A 294 -15.12 5.27 -7.88
N SER A 295 -16.34 4.83 -7.53
CA SER A 295 -16.90 3.59 -8.05
C SER A 295 -17.01 3.59 -9.57
N VAL A 296 -17.47 4.70 -10.18
CA VAL A 296 -17.54 4.84 -11.64
C VAL A 296 -16.13 4.79 -12.24
N PHE A 297 -15.19 5.58 -11.71
CA PHE A 297 -13.82 5.63 -12.23
C PHE A 297 -13.14 4.25 -12.19
N ILE A 298 -13.16 3.58 -11.04
CA ILE A 298 -12.53 2.25 -10.88
C ILE A 298 -13.20 1.21 -11.79
N THR A 299 -14.52 1.24 -11.94
CA THR A 299 -15.25 0.33 -12.85
C THR A 299 -14.79 0.52 -14.29
N GLU A 300 -14.63 1.76 -14.74
CA GLU A 300 -14.21 2.07 -16.09
C GLU A 300 -12.75 1.71 -16.36
N LEU A 301 -11.86 1.81 -15.36
CA LEU A 301 -10.49 1.30 -15.44
C LEU A 301 -10.43 -0.23 -15.53
N LYS A 302 -11.30 -0.93 -14.80
CA LYS A 302 -11.40 -2.39 -14.87
C LYS A 302 -11.89 -2.85 -16.26
N LYS A 303 -12.96 -2.24 -16.78
CA LYS A 303 -13.49 -2.54 -18.13
C LYS A 303 -12.47 -2.37 -19.25
N ARG A 304 -11.54 -1.41 -19.10
CA ARG A 304 -10.45 -1.15 -20.07
C ARG A 304 -9.18 -1.95 -19.81
N ASN A 305 -9.17 -2.88 -18.85
CA ASN A 305 -7.98 -3.62 -18.43
C ASN A 305 -6.79 -2.71 -18.01
N LEU A 306 -7.10 -1.51 -17.51
CA LEU A 306 -6.11 -0.53 -17.05
C LEU A 306 -5.82 -0.66 -15.56
N TYR A 307 -6.77 -1.14 -14.77
CA TYR A 307 -6.64 -1.19 -13.31
C TYR A 307 -5.36 -1.90 -12.83
N LYS A 308 -4.98 -3.03 -13.43
CA LYS A 308 -3.76 -3.77 -13.08
C LYS A 308 -2.47 -3.10 -13.59
N LYS A 309 -2.56 -2.20 -14.57
CA LYS A 309 -1.42 -1.46 -15.16
C LYS A 309 -1.09 -0.19 -14.36
N ILE A 310 -2.06 0.33 -13.64
CA ILE A 310 -1.94 1.52 -12.81
C ILE A 310 -1.61 1.09 -11.38
N TRP A 311 -0.69 1.80 -10.72
CA TRP A 311 -0.27 1.46 -9.35
C TRP A 311 -1.35 1.85 -8.33
N GLN A 312 -1.89 3.06 -8.47
CA GLN A 312 -3.03 3.54 -7.67
C GLN A 312 -3.87 4.51 -8.51
N ALA A 313 -5.19 4.34 -8.46
CA ALA A 313 -6.16 5.25 -9.03
C ALA A 313 -7.29 5.53 -8.04
N PHE A 314 -7.76 6.78 -8.02
CA PHE A 314 -8.86 7.23 -7.19
C PHE A 314 -9.39 8.59 -7.63
N THR A 315 -10.48 9.01 -7.01
CA THR A 315 -11.04 10.34 -7.17
C THR A 315 -10.84 11.21 -5.93
N VAL A 316 -10.84 12.53 -6.11
CA VAL A 316 -10.79 13.56 -5.04
C VAL A 316 -11.93 14.54 -5.27
N LEU A 317 -12.73 14.84 -4.24
CA LEU A 317 -13.84 15.79 -4.33
C LEU A 317 -13.41 17.16 -3.85
N LEU A 318 -13.28 18.13 -4.77
CA LEU A 318 -12.76 19.44 -4.44
C LEU A 318 -13.82 20.30 -3.70
N PRO A 319 -13.42 21.12 -2.72
CA PRO A 319 -14.33 21.96 -1.95
C PRO A 319 -14.80 23.21 -2.71
N ILE A 320 -14.79 23.17 -4.05
CA ILE A 320 -15.23 24.24 -4.94
C ILE A 320 -16.42 23.76 -5.76
N LYS A 321 -17.36 24.68 -6.01
CA LYS A 321 -18.51 24.46 -6.88
C LYS A 321 -18.37 25.27 -8.16
N THR A 322 -18.87 24.73 -9.26
CA THR A 322 -18.82 25.41 -10.55
C THR A 322 -20.19 25.43 -11.20
N VAL A 323 -20.42 26.42 -12.07
CA VAL A 323 -21.60 26.44 -12.93
C VAL A 323 -21.46 25.38 -14.01
N GLY A 324 -22.57 24.69 -14.29
CA GLY A 324 -22.71 23.80 -15.43
C GLY A 324 -24.12 23.88 -16.01
N VAL A 325 -24.31 23.26 -17.16
CA VAL A 325 -25.61 23.03 -17.77
C VAL A 325 -25.74 21.52 -17.95
N MET A 326 -26.74 20.92 -17.32
CA MET A 326 -26.99 19.47 -17.39
C MET A 326 -28.47 19.27 -17.71
N GLY A 327 -28.75 18.69 -18.88
CA GLY A 327 -30.08 18.81 -19.51
C GLY A 327 -30.37 20.29 -19.81
N ASP A 328 -31.58 20.75 -19.49
CA ASP A 328 -32.01 22.13 -19.74
C ASP A 328 -31.92 23.05 -18.50
N SER A 329 -31.24 22.59 -17.43
CA SER A 329 -31.14 23.32 -16.16
C SER A 329 -29.72 23.71 -15.81
N LYS A 330 -29.57 24.92 -15.25
CA LYS A 330 -28.32 25.41 -14.68
C LYS A 330 -28.02 24.67 -13.38
N THR A 331 -26.81 24.14 -13.24
CA THR A 331 -26.35 23.43 -12.05
C THR A 331 -25.21 24.17 -11.35
N TYR A 332 -25.11 23.99 -10.02
CA TYR A 332 -24.00 24.50 -9.21
C TYR A 332 -23.48 23.39 -8.29
N GLU A 333 -22.59 22.57 -8.83
CA GLU A 333 -22.13 21.31 -8.23
C GLU A 333 -20.61 21.25 -8.09
N PHE A 334 -20.08 20.23 -7.41
CA PHE A 334 -18.66 20.12 -7.08
C PHE A 334 -17.79 19.72 -8.28
N VAL A 335 -16.48 19.99 -8.15
CA VAL A 335 -15.47 19.48 -9.07
C VAL A 335 -14.89 18.17 -8.55
N CYS A 336 -14.78 17.17 -9.40
CA CYS A 336 -14.11 15.90 -9.13
C CYS A 336 -12.74 15.85 -9.83
N SER A 337 -11.67 15.58 -9.10
CA SER A 337 -10.36 15.32 -9.68
C SER A 337 -10.12 13.82 -9.79
N LEU A 338 -9.68 13.38 -10.96
CA LEU A 338 -9.19 12.03 -11.21
C LEU A 338 -7.69 12.00 -10.91
N ARG A 339 -7.25 11.01 -10.13
CA ARG A 339 -5.83 10.74 -9.87
C ARG A 339 -5.52 9.31 -10.26
N ALA A 340 -4.50 9.12 -11.11
CA ALA A 340 -3.99 7.80 -11.46
C ALA A 340 -2.48 7.91 -11.67
N VAL A 341 -1.72 7.03 -11.03
CA VAL A 341 -0.26 7.07 -11.08
C VAL A 341 0.34 5.69 -11.35
N THR A 342 1.47 5.68 -12.04
CA THR A 342 2.35 4.52 -12.20
C THR A 342 3.59 4.69 -11.35
N SER A 343 3.95 3.64 -10.61
CA SER A 343 5.08 3.64 -9.70
C SER A 343 5.57 2.20 -9.48
N GLN A 344 6.85 2.05 -9.15
CA GLN A 344 7.43 0.77 -8.73
C GLN A 344 7.26 0.55 -7.23
N ASP A 345 7.52 1.57 -6.41
CA ASP A 345 7.64 1.48 -4.95
C ASP A 345 6.82 2.54 -4.18
N GLY A 346 6.18 3.48 -4.87
CA GLY A 346 5.45 4.61 -4.30
C GLY A 346 6.34 5.76 -3.83
N MET A 347 7.67 5.67 -3.95
CA MET A 347 8.62 6.74 -3.60
C MET A 347 8.69 7.78 -4.71
N THR A 348 8.74 7.35 -5.96
CA THR A 348 8.57 8.18 -7.16
C THR A 348 7.37 7.69 -7.96
N ALA A 349 6.63 8.60 -8.59
CA ALA A 349 5.46 8.22 -9.37
C ALA A 349 5.15 9.24 -10.47
N ASP A 350 4.83 8.74 -11.66
CA ASP A 350 4.33 9.56 -12.76
C ASP A 350 2.81 9.40 -12.88
N PHE A 351 2.14 10.45 -13.35
CA PHE A 351 0.73 10.34 -13.69
C PHE A 351 0.54 9.35 -14.86
N TYR A 352 -0.56 8.61 -14.84
CA TYR A 352 -0.86 7.66 -15.90
C TYR A 352 -1.31 8.40 -17.18
N ASN A 353 -0.52 8.30 -18.25
CA ASN A 353 -0.85 8.95 -19.51
C ASN A 353 -2.04 8.24 -20.22
N PHE A 354 -3.26 8.68 -19.92
CA PHE A 354 -4.46 8.22 -20.60
C PHE A 354 -4.55 8.74 -22.03
N LYS A 355 -5.22 7.98 -22.90
CA LYS A 355 -5.70 8.54 -24.16
C LYS A 355 -6.81 9.56 -23.87
N ASN A 356 -6.80 10.70 -24.55
CA ASN A 356 -7.80 11.76 -24.37
C ASN A 356 -9.25 11.24 -24.47
N LYS A 357 -9.50 10.28 -25.37
CA LYS A 357 -10.81 9.63 -25.51
C LYS A 357 -11.25 8.90 -24.24
N ASP A 358 -10.35 8.15 -23.60
CA ASP A 358 -10.67 7.41 -22.37
C ASP A 358 -11.01 8.37 -21.22
N LEU A 359 -10.25 9.46 -21.07
CA LEU A 359 -10.55 10.49 -20.07
C LEU A 359 -11.89 11.17 -20.33
N ALA A 360 -12.19 11.52 -21.58
CA ALA A 360 -13.46 12.15 -21.95
C ALA A 360 -14.66 11.25 -21.64
N GLU A 361 -14.56 9.96 -21.97
CA GLU A 361 -15.62 8.97 -21.68
C GLU A 361 -15.83 8.78 -20.16
N ILE A 362 -14.74 8.69 -19.39
CA ILE A 362 -14.80 8.56 -17.93
C ILE A 362 -15.42 9.82 -17.32
N SER A 363 -15.00 11.00 -17.76
CA SER A 363 -15.54 12.30 -17.33
C SER A 363 -17.06 12.36 -17.56
N ASN A 364 -17.51 12.05 -18.78
CA ASN A 364 -18.93 12.04 -19.13
C ASN A 364 -19.74 11.06 -18.27
N LYS A 365 -19.18 9.87 -17.99
CA LYS A 365 -19.84 8.90 -17.11
C LYS A 365 -19.97 9.40 -15.68
N ILE A 366 -18.96 10.08 -15.14
CA ILE A 366 -19.05 10.64 -13.78
C ILE A 366 -20.11 11.73 -13.74
N ILE A 367 -20.06 12.70 -14.67
CA ILE A 367 -21.01 13.82 -14.71
C ILE A 367 -22.46 13.32 -14.86
N ASN A 368 -22.71 12.35 -15.73
CA ASN A 368 -24.07 11.87 -16.00
C ASN A 368 -24.64 10.95 -14.91
N ASN A 369 -23.80 10.24 -14.15
CA ASN A 369 -24.26 9.24 -13.17
C ASN A 369 -24.13 9.70 -11.71
N VAL A 370 -23.39 10.78 -11.42
CA VAL A 370 -23.10 11.20 -10.04
C VAL A 370 -23.68 12.58 -9.78
N LYS A 371 -24.87 12.61 -9.17
CA LYS A 371 -25.49 13.84 -8.70
C LYS A 371 -24.58 14.55 -7.68
N GLY A 372 -24.28 15.82 -7.90
CA GLY A 372 -23.38 16.62 -7.07
C GLY A 372 -21.99 16.85 -7.70
N ILE A 373 -21.74 16.37 -8.93
CA ILE A 373 -20.55 16.69 -9.73
C ILE A 373 -20.98 17.12 -11.13
N ASN A 374 -20.54 18.31 -11.55
CA ASN A 374 -20.75 18.82 -12.92
C ASN A 374 -19.46 19.14 -13.67
N ARG A 375 -18.30 18.88 -13.05
CA ARG A 375 -16.99 19.12 -13.66
C ARG A 375 -15.99 18.08 -13.19
N VAL A 376 -15.20 17.58 -14.13
CA VAL A 376 -14.14 16.61 -13.87
C VAL A 376 -12.82 17.16 -14.37
N VAL A 377 -11.75 16.99 -13.60
CA VAL A 377 -10.37 17.35 -13.97
C VAL A 377 -9.46 16.13 -13.79
N TYR A 378 -8.26 16.16 -14.38
CA TYR A 378 -7.25 15.11 -14.23
C TYR A 378 -5.94 15.69 -13.69
N ASP A 379 -5.38 15.06 -12.67
CA ASP A 379 -4.11 15.46 -12.07
C ASP A 379 -2.91 14.89 -12.83
N ILE A 380 -2.22 15.79 -13.55
CA ILE A 380 -1.05 15.52 -14.38
C ILE A 380 0.29 15.83 -13.66
N THR A 381 0.29 15.90 -12.33
CA THR A 381 1.49 16.25 -11.55
C THR A 381 2.23 15.00 -11.08
N SER A 382 3.51 14.85 -11.43
CA SER A 382 4.35 13.76 -10.92
C SER A 382 4.73 13.95 -9.43
N LYS A 383 5.19 12.86 -8.81
CA LYS A 383 5.85 12.85 -7.51
C LYS A 383 7.34 12.57 -7.72
N PRO A 384 8.24 13.54 -7.42
CA PRO A 384 8.02 14.95 -7.07
C PRO A 384 7.57 15.83 -8.26
N PRO A 385 7.08 17.08 -8.05
CA PRO A 385 7.05 17.85 -6.80
C PRO A 385 5.82 17.61 -5.92
N ALA A 386 4.76 16.97 -6.43
CA ALA A 386 3.55 16.69 -5.67
C ALA A 386 3.65 15.37 -4.89
N THR A 387 2.59 15.04 -4.15
CA THR A 387 2.35 13.72 -3.56
C THR A 387 1.32 12.93 -4.37
N ILE A 388 1.13 11.65 -4.04
CA ILE A 388 0.10 10.83 -4.71
C ILE A 388 -1.28 11.24 -4.22
N GLU A 389 -1.52 11.19 -2.90
CA GLU A 389 -2.74 11.71 -2.24
C GLU A 389 -2.66 13.24 -2.13
N TRP A 390 -3.82 13.90 -2.04
CA TRP A 390 -3.94 15.37 -2.03
C TRP A 390 -3.87 16.00 -0.63
N GLU A 391 -3.91 15.19 0.43
CA GLU A 391 -3.84 15.55 1.86
C GLU A 391 -3.17 14.43 2.67
#